data_AF-A0A146LKU2-F1
#
_entry.id   AF-A0A146LKU2-F1
#
_cell.length_a   1.000
_cell.length_b   1.000
_cell.length_c   1.000
_cell.angle_alpha   90.00
_cell.angle_beta   90.00
_cell.angle_gamma   90.00
#
_symmetry.space_group_name_H-M   'P 1'
#
loop_
_entity.id
_entity.type
_entity.pdbx_description
1 polymer ?
#
loop_
_entity_poly.entity_id
_entity_poly.type
_entity_poly.pdbx_seq_one_letter_code
_entity_poly.pdbx_strand_id
1 'polypeptide(L)'
;MEIHGYNLGAKMSSLVFINVDCREERIDGNFSWYNSGEVMQVLNVLNSLYDKGISPDDIGIITPYSLQVRKIYELLDSLKIFSPKVASVEEFQGQERDIIIMSLVRNNVGISKKLSPFVTDAQRINVALSRARLLNVIIGHRNTLAAHPMWVEIISK
;
A
#
# COMPACT_ATOMS: atom_id res chain seq x y z
N MET A 1 15.95 -16.23 21.99
CA MET A 1 14.95 -15.99 20.94
C MET A 1 15.52 -14.88 20.09
N GLU A 2 16.14 -15.25 18.97
CA GLU A 2 16.93 -14.32 18.16
C GLU A 2 16.01 -13.28 17.54
N ILE A 3 16.24 -12.03 17.94
CA ILE A 3 15.64 -10.85 17.33
C ILE A 3 16.39 -10.71 15.99
N HIS A 4 15.82 -11.24 14.92
CA HIS A 4 16.33 -10.96 13.57
C HIS A 4 16.19 -9.45 13.34
N GLY A 5 17.32 -8.74 13.50
CA GLY A 5 17.41 -7.31 13.23
C GLY A 5 16.95 -7.04 11.80
N TYR A 6 15.90 -6.22 11.68
CA TYR A 6 15.46 -5.69 10.40
C TYR A 6 16.58 -4.81 9.84
N ASN A 7 17.36 -5.37 8.91
CA ASN A 7 18.41 -4.63 8.25
C ASN A 7 17.79 -3.71 7.18
N LEU A 8 17.33 -2.53 7.62
CA LEU A 8 16.91 -1.42 6.75
C LEU A 8 18.12 -0.73 6.08
N GLY A 9 19.16 -1.50 5.72
CA GLY A 9 20.48 -1.05 5.28
C GLY A 9 20.56 -0.44 3.88
N ALA A 10 19.46 0.06 3.32
CA ALA A 10 19.45 0.82 2.07
C ALA A 10 18.86 2.20 2.36
N LYS A 11 19.51 3.25 1.84
CA LYS A 11 19.12 4.67 1.87
C LYS A 11 17.60 4.83 2.07
N MET A 12 17.18 5.06 3.33
CA MET A 12 15.76 5.05 3.68
C MET A 12 15.05 6.19 2.96
N SER A 13 14.14 5.85 2.06
CA SER A 13 13.12 6.79 1.58
C SER A 13 12.31 7.30 2.78
N SER A 14 11.85 8.54 2.70
CA SER A 14 10.93 9.09 3.69
C SER A 14 9.66 8.23 3.72
N LEU A 15 9.00 8.12 4.88
CA LEU A 15 7.79 7.34 5.03
C LEU A 15 6.67 8.22 5.57
N VAL A 16 5.48 8.09 4.99
CA VAL A 16 4.24 8.71 5.47
C VAL A 16 3.19 7.62 5.63
N PHE A 17 2.52 7.58 6.78
CA PHE A 17 1.41 6.66 7.01
C PHE A 17 0.07 7.41 7.07
N ILE A 18 -0.92 6.94 6.30
CA ILE A 18 -2.28 7.46 6.24
C ILE A 18 -3.22 6.39 6.81
N ASN A 19 -3.87 6.71 7.95
CA ASN A 19 -4.85 5.82 8.54
C ASN A 19 -6.18 5.84 7.77
N VAL A 20 -6.75 4.67 7.52
CA VAL A 20 -8.09 4.50 6.95
C VAL A 20 -8.91 3.55 7.81
N ASP A 21 -10.05 4.03 8.30
CA ASP A 21 -10.96 3.26 9.16
C ASP A 21 -12.08 2.54 8.39
N CYS A 22 -12.16 2.72 7.07
CA CYS A 22 -13.08 1.99 6.21
C CYS A 22 -12.79 0.48 6.23
N ARG A 23 -13.84 -0.33 6.11
CA ARG A 23 -13.72 -1.79 6.08
C ARG A 23 -13.48 -2.29 4.66
N GLU A 24 -12.80 -3.43 4.55
CA GLU A 24 -12.70 -4.11 3.27
C GLU A 24 -14.06 -4.64 2.82
N GLU A 25 -14.24 -4.62 1.50
CA GLU A 25 -15.39 -5.10 0.78
C GLU A 25 -14.96 -6.20 -0.20
N ARG A 26 -15.91 -7.03 -0.59
CA ARG A 26 -15.74 -8.03 -1.66
C ARG A 26 -16.99 -8.04 -2.53
N ILE A 27 -16.82 -8.41 -3.79
CA ILE A 27 -17.94 -8.64 -4.71
C ILE A 27 -18.31 -10.13 -4.64
N ASP A 28 -19.60 -10.44 -4.61
CA ASP A 28 -20.08 -11.82 -4.59
C ASP A 28 -19.51 -12.62 -5.77
N GLY A 29 -19.01 -13.82 -5.49
CA GLY A 29 -18.32 -14.68 -6.46
C GLY A 29 -16.84 -14.33 -6.73
N ASN A 30 -16.30 -13.26 -6.13
CA ASN A 30 -14.87 -12.93 -6.17
C ASN A 30 -14.16 -13.30 -4.85
N PHE A 31 -12.95 -13.87 -4.95
CA PHE A 31 -12.12 -14.24 -3.79
C PHE A 31 -11.15 -13.12 -3.35
N SER A 32 -11.18 -11.97 -4.03
CA SER A 32 -10.30 -10.82 -3.78
C SER A 32 -11.04 -9.69 -3.05
N TRP A 33 -10.28 -8.82 -2.36
CA TRP A 33 -10.80 -7.76 -1.51
C TRP A 33 -10.44 -6.38 -2.05
N TYR A 34 -11.23 -5.37 -1.73
CA TYR A 34 -10.90 -3.97 -1.95
C TYR A 34 -11.35 -3.13 -0.76
N ASN A 35 -10.87 -1.90 -0.66
CA ASN A 35 -11.29 -0.95 0.36
C ASN A 35 -11.50 0.40 -0.30
N SER A 36 -12.77 0.78 -0.46
CA SER A 36 -13.17 2.04 -1.12
C SER A 36 -12.56 3.27 -0.45
N GLY A 37 -12.42 3.27 0.88
CA GLY A 37 -11.75 4.34 1.61
C GLY A 37 -10.27 4.48 1.25
N GLU A 38 -9.55 3.35 1.15
CA GLU A 38 -8.15 3.38 0.70
C GLU A 38 -8.01 3.79 -0.76
N VAL A 39 -8.92 3.35 -1.64
CA VAL A 39 -8.94 3.79 -3.05
C VAL A 39 -9.07 5.31 -3.15
N MET A 40 -9.95 5.91 -2.34
CA MET A 40 -10.08 7.37 -2.28
C MET A 40 -8.83 8.07 -1.74
N GLN A 41 -8.15 7.49 -0.74
CA GLN A 41 -6.89 8.06 -0.26
C GLN A 41 -5.76 7.96 -1.30
N VAL A 42 -5.70 6.89 -2.09
CA VAL A 42 -4.77 6.79 -3.23
C VAL A 42 -5.00 7.97 -4.18
N LEU A 43 -6.25 8.25 -4.55
CA LEU A 43 -6.59 9.40 -5.40
C LEU A 43 -6.15 10.73 -4.79
N ASN A 44 -6.43 10.96 -3.50
CA ASN A 44 -6.03 12.20 -2.82
C ASN A 44 -4.51 12.41 -2.83
N VAL A 45 -3.74 11.33 -2.59
CA VAL A 45 -2.27 11.37 -2.64
C VAL A 45 -1.81 11.68 -4.06
N LEU A 46 -2.37 11.01 -5.08
CA LEU A 46 -2.01 11.26 -6.48
C LEU A 46 -2.25 12.72 -6.88
N ASN A 47 -3.42 13.28 -6.57
CA ASN A 47 -3.71 14.68 -6.87
C ASN A 47 -2.69 15.62 -6.21
N SER A 48 -2.38 15.40 -4.92
CA SER A 48 -1.37 16.20 -4.20
C SER A 48 0.05 16.10 -4.79
N LEU A 49 0.38 14.98 -5.45
CA LEU A 49 1.66 14.80 -6.13
C LEU A 49 1.66 15.45 -7.53
N TYR A 50 0.57 15.29 -8.28
CA TYR A 50 0.40 15.91 -9.60
C TYR A 50 0.34 17.44 -9.52
N ASP A 51 -0.31 18.00 -8.49
CA ASP A 51 -0.33 19.44 -8.23
C ASP A 51 1.08 20.01 -7.98
N LYS A 52 2.01 19.15 -7.55
CA LYS A 52 3.45 19.50 -7.37
C LYS A 52 4.29 19.21 -8.62
N GLY A 53 3.66 18.82 -9.73
CA GLY A 53 4.32 18.53 -10.99
C GLY A 53 5.05 17.18 -11.04
N ILE A 54 4.75 16.25 -10.13
CA ILE A 54 5.36 14.91 -10.17
C ILE A 54 4.75 14.11 -11.32
N SER A 55 5.59 13.49 -12.14
CA SER A 55 5.14 12.67 -13.26
C SER A 55 4.49 11.37 -12.75
N PRO A 56 3.40 10.89 -13.39
CA PRO A 56 2.87 9.56 -13.14
C PRO A 56 3.91 8.43 -13.28
N ASP A 57 4.90 8.61 -14.16
CA ASP A 57 5.96 7.63 -14.37
C ASP A 57 6.95 7.53 -13.19
N ASP A 58 6.99 8.55 -12.33
CA ASP A 58 7.80 8.58 -11.11
C ASP A 58 7.07 7.95 -9.90
N ILE A 59 5.81 7.56 -10.09
CA ILE A 59 4.95 6.99 -9.05
C ILE A 59 4.65 5.52 -9.36
N GLY A 60 4.62 4.70 -8.31
CA GLY A 60 4.11 3.33 -8.38
C GLY A 60 3.10 3.09 -7.27
N ILE A 61 2.05 2.31 -7.55
CA ILE A 61 1.07 1.89 -6.56
C ILE A 61 1.16 0.38 -6.40
N ILE A 62 1.35 -0.06 -5.15
CA ILE A 62 1.47 -1.46 -4.79
C ILE A 62 0.30 -1.84 -3.90
N THR A 63 -0.41 -2.92 -4.25
CA THR A 63 -1.48 -3.47 -3.40
C THR A 63 -1.56 -4.99 -3.52
N PRO A 64 -1.82 -5.73 -2.44
CA PRO A 64 -1.80 -7.19 -2.47
C PRO A 64 -3.05 -7.83 -3.07
N TYR A 65 -4.07 -7.04 -3.43
CA TYR A 65 -5.35 -7.55 -3.91
C TYR A 65 -5.66 -7.08 -5.33
N SER A 66 -5.91 -8.03 -6.22
CA SER A 66 -6.28 -7.76 -7.62
C SER A 66 -7.56 -6.93 -7.77
N LEU A 67 -8.52 -7.05 -6.86
CA LEU A 67 -9.74 -6.25 -6.89
C LEU A 67 -9.47 -4.80 -6.49
N GLN A 68 -8.51 -4.56 -5.58
CA GLN A 68 -8.04 -3.20 -5.27
C GLN A 68 -7.34 -2.57 -6.49
N VAL A 69 -6.47 -3.30 -7.19
CA VAL A 69 -5.83 -2.83 -8.44
C VAL A 69 -6.90 -2.37 -9.44
N ARG A 70 -7.88 -3.24 -9.69
CA ARG A 70 -8.99 -2.95 -10.60
C ARG A 70 -9.77 -1.71 -10.17
N LYS A 71 -10.11 -1.58 -8.88
CA LYS A 71 -10.89 -0.46 -8.36
C LYS A 71 -10.16 0.88 -8.45
N ILE A 72 -8.84 0.88 -8.25
CA ILE A 72 -8.01 2.07 -8.45
C ILE A 72 -8.05 2.48 -9.93
N TYR A 73 -7.82 1.54 -10.87
CA TYR A 73 -7.88 1.85 -12.29
C TYR A 73 -9.28 2.34 -12.73
N GLU A 74 -10.35 1.68 -12.29
CA GLU A 74 -11.73 2.09 -12.58
C GLU A 74 -11.99 3.54 -12.14
N LEU A 75 -11.55 3.92 -10.93
CA LEU A 75 -11.71 5.29 -10.43
C LEU A 75 -10.91 6.29 -11.27
N LEU A 76 -9.62 6.02 -11.51
CA LEU A 76 -8.76 6.94 -12.26
C LEU A 76 -9.25 7.15 -13.70
N ASP A 77 -9.69 6.09 -14.38
CA ASP A 77 -10.26 6.17 -15.72
C ASP A 77 -11.55 6.98 -15.75
N SER A 78 -12.47 6.75 -14.79
CA SER A 78 -13.72 7.51 -14.69
C SER A 78 -13.51 9.02 -14.51
N LEU A 79 -12.40 9.40 -13.87
CA LEU A 79 -12.00 10.79 -13.65
C LEU A 79 -11.05 11.32 -14.74
N LYS A 80 -10.69 10.51 -15.73
CA LYS A 80 -9.71 10.82 -16.79
C LYS A 80 -8.35 11.26 -16.24
N ILE A 81 -7.94 10.67 -15.11
CA ILE A 81 -6.65 10.92 -14.48
C ILE A 81 -5.63 9.95 -15.06
N PHE A 82 -4.47 10.46 -15.46
CA PHE A 82 -3.39 9.60 -15.95
C PHE A 82 -2.91 8.67 -14.82
N SER A 83 -3.05 7.37 -15.04
CA SER A 83 -2.75 6.39 -14.00
C SER A 83 -1.25 6.03 -13.98
N PRO A 84 -0.60 6.02 -12.81
CA PRO A 84 0.69 5.37 -12.67
C PRO A 84 0.51 3.85 -12.74
N LYS A 85 1.62 3.11 -12.72
CA LYS A 85 1.55 1.64 -12.63
C LYS A 85 0.94 1.22 -11.29
N VAL A 86 -0.14 0.45 -11.32
CA VAL A 86 -0.78 -0.17 -10.16
C VAL A 86 -0.64 -1.69 -10.28
N ALA A 87 0.00 -2.34 -9.31
CA ALA A 87 0.23 -3.78 -9.38
C ALA A 87 0.42 -4.43 -8.00
N SER A 88 0.48 -5.76 -7.98
CA SER A 88 0.96 -6.51 -6.81
C SER A 88 2.47 -6.36 -6.60
N VAL A 89 2.99 -6.79 -5.45
CA VAL A 89 4.44 -6.75 -5.16
C VAL A 89 5.21 -7.60 -6.17
N GLU A 90 4.67 -8.76 -6.51
CA GLU A 90 5.26 -9.71 -7.44
C GLU A 90 5.35 -9.11 -8.85
N GLU A 91 4.30 -8.43 -9.31
CA GLU A 91 4.28 -7.75 -10.62
C GLU A 91 5.12 -6.45 -10.65
N PHE A 92 5.53 -5.94 -9.48
CA PHE A 92 6.39 -4.78 -9.34
C PHE A 92 7.88 -5.15 -9.17
N GLN A 93 8.23 -6.44 -9.24
CA GLN A 93 9.60 -6.89 -9.03
C GLN A 93 10.59 -6.26 -10.02
N GLY A 94 11.72 -5.78 -9.50
CA GLY A 94 12.79 -5.16 -10.30
C GLY A 94 12.47 -3.78 -10.86
N GLN A 95 11.29 -3.22 -10.54
CA GLN A 95 10.91 -1.87 -10.96
C GLN A 95 10.91 -0.95 -9.75
N GLU A 96 11.57 0.21 -9.88
CA GLU A 96 11.62 1.22 -8.83
C GLU A 96 10.94 2.50 -9.31
N ARG A 97 10.48 3.30 -8.35
CA ARG A 97 9.85 4.61 -8.55
C ARG A 97 10.36 5.58 -7.52
N ASP A 98 10.30 6.88 -7.80
CA ASP A 98 10.65 7.87 -6.79
C ASP A 98 9.68 7.81 -5.62
N ILE A 99 8.39 7.58 -5.92
CA ILE A 99 7.33 7.49 -4.93
C ILE A 99 6.61 6.15 -5.08
N ILE A 100 6.44 5.43 -3.97
CA ILE A 100 5.57 4.26 -3.89
C ILE A 100 4.41 4.55 -2.95
N ILE A 101 3.20 4.26 -3.41
CA ILE A 101 1.98 4.28 -2.61
C ILE A 101 1.58 2.82 -2.36
N MET A 102 1.57 2.38 -1.10
CA MET A 102 1.14 1.05 -0.69
C MET A 102 -0.27 1.11 -0.12
N SER A 103 -1.23 0.39 -0.73
CA SER A 103 -2.60 0.23 -0.20
C SER A 103 -2.78 -1.21 0.32
N LEU A 104 -3.01 -1.35 1.62
CA LEU A 104 -2.98 -2.63 2.34
C LEU A 104 -4.35 -3.31 2.47
N VAL A 105 -5.43 -2.57 2.21
CA VAL A 105 -6.85 -2.98 2.09
C VAL A 105 -7.52 -3.42 3.38
N ARG A 106 -6.84 -4.24 4.20
CA ARG A 106 -7.49 -5.01 5.27
C ARG A 106 -7.71 -4.21 6.55
N ASN A 107 -8.95 -4.20 7.00
CA ASN A 107 -9.40 -3.71 8.28
C ASN A 107 -10.09 -4.83 9.08
N ASN A 108 -9.31 -5.54 9.89
CA ASN A 108 -9.74 -6.75 10.59
C ASN A 108 -10.62 -6.50 11.83
N VAL A 109 -11.07 -5.28 12.08
CA VAL A 109 -11.94 -4.98 13.23
C VAL A 109 -13.18 -5.87 13.16
N GLY A 110 -13.41 -6.70 14.19
CA GLY A 110 -14.66 -7.45 14.40
C GLY A 110 -14.95 -8.66 13.51
N ILE A 111 -13.99 -9.20 12.74
CA ILE A 111 -14.23 -10.37 11.85
C ILE A 111 -13.30 -11.54 12.20
N SER A 112 -11.99 -11.30 12.19
CA SER A 112 -10.97 -12.31 12.50
C SER A 112 -9.75 -11.62 13.08
N LYS A 113 -9.17 -12.17 14.13
CA LYS A 113 -7.90 -11.67 14.69
C LYS A 113 -6.70 -11.95 13.77
N LYS A 114 -6.88 -12.75 12.71
CA LYS A 114 -5.77 -13.16 11.84
C LYS A 114 -5.49 -12.11 10.78
N LEU A 115 -4.27 -11.58 10.80
CA LEU A 115 -3.75 -10.70 9.76
C LEU A 115 -3.66 -11.40 8.41
N SER A 116 -3.73 -10.63 7.33
CA SER A 116 -3.56 -11.21 5.99
C SER A 116 -2.14 -11.74 5.83
N PRO A 117 -1.95 -12.82 5.04
CA PRO A 117 -0.63 -13.39 4.80
C PRO A 117 0.38 -12.35 4.32
N PHE A 118 -0.05 -11.39 3.49
CA PHE A 118 0.78 -10.30 3.02
C PHE A 118 1.27 -9.38 4.15
N VAL A 119 0.38 -8.95 5.04
CA VAL A 119 0.72 -8.09 6.18
C VAL A 119 1.72 -8.77 7.12
N THR A 120 1.74 -10.09 7.17
CA THR A 120 2.69 -10.87 8.00
C THR A 120 3.96 -11.29 7.26
N ASP A 121 4.07 -11.04 5.95
CA ASP A 121 5.21 -11.48 5.14
C ASP A 121 6.28 -10.39 5.06
N ALA A 122 7.26 -10.46 5.96
CA ALA A 122 8.35 -9.50 6.04
C ALA A 122 9.16 -9.38 4.74
N GLN A 123 9.30 -10.47 3.97
CA GLN A 123 10.06 -10.42 2.72
C GLN A 123 9.32 -9.59 1.67
N ARG A 124 8.00 -9.82 1.51
CA ARG A 124 7.18 -9.03 0.59
C ARG A 124 7.12 -7.56 0.99
N ILE A 125 7.02 -7.27 2.28
CA ILE A 125 7.01 -5.88 2.77
C ILE A 125 8.35 -5.20 2.53
N ASN A 126 9.48 -5.86 2.79
CA ASN A 126 10.80 -5.30 2.47
C ASN A 126 10.97 -5.05 0.97
N VAL A 127 10.50 -5.96 0.12
CA VAL A 127 10.52 -5.77 -1.33
C VAL A 127 9.67 -4.57 -1.71
N ALA A 128 8.45 -4.43 -1.18
CA ALA A 128 7.56 -3.31 -1.47
C ALA A 128 8.16 -1.96 -1.03
N LEU A 129 8.65 -1.86 0.21
CA LEU A 129 9.24 -0.64 0.75
C LEU A 129 10.51 -0.22 0.00
N SER A 130 11.32 -1.18 -0.44
CA SER A 130 12.53 -0.91 -1.22
C SER A 130 12.26 -0.48 -2.67
N ARG A 131 11.02 -0.53 -3.16
CA ARG A 131 10.69 -0.02 -4.50
C ARG A 131 10.71 1.52 -4.58
N ALA A 132 10.65 2.21 -3.44
CA ALA A 132 10.66 3.67 -3.40
C ALA A 132 12.08 4.23 -3.23
N ARG A 133 12.48 5.08 -4.17
CA ARG A 133 13.77 5.80 -4.11
C ARG A 133 13.74 6.99 -3.15
N LEU A 134 12.60 7.69 -3.04
CA LEU A 134 12.48 8.93 -2.25
C LEU A 134 11.39 8.88 -1.18
N LEU A 135 10.18 8.40 -1.49
CA LEU A 135 9.04 8.44 -0.58
C LEU A 135 8.19 7.16 -0.65
N ASN A 136 7.93 6.57 0.52
CA ASN A 136 6.90 5.56 0.74
C ASN A 136 5.66 6.20 1.39
N VAL A 137 4.50 6.10 0.74
CA VAL A 137 3.20 6.44 1.33
C VAL A 137 2.47 5.14 1.62
N ILE A 138 2.19 4.86 2.89
CA ILE A 138 1.49 3.65 3.33
C ILE A 138 0.08 4.03 3.73
N ILE A 139 -0.91 3.39 3.11
CA ILE A 139 -2.33 3.58 3.36
C ILE A 139 -2.89 2.28 3.93
N GLY A 140 -3.51 2.36 5.10
CA GLY A 140 -4.13 1.20 5.74
C GLY A 140 -4.71 1.50 7.11
N HIS A 141 -5.24 0.47 7.76
CA HIS A 141 -5.84 0.60 9.09
C HIS A 141 -4.82 0.38 10.22
N ARG A 142 -4.54 1.43 10.99
CA ARG A 142 -3.49 1.45 12.03
C ARG A 142 -3.64 0.31 13.03
N ASN A 143 -4.84 0.10 13.58
CA ASN A 143 -5.02 -0.92 14.62
C ASN A 143 -4.89 -2.35 14.07
N THR A 144 -5.23 -2.58 12.80
CA THR A 144 -4.96 -3.87 12.15
C THR A 144 -3.47 -4.11 12.06
N LEU A 145 -2.72 -3.13 11.55
CA LEU A 145 -1.28 -3.27 11.33
C LEU A 145 -0.52 -3.37 12.66
N ALA A 146 -0.88 -2.56 13.65
CA ALA A 146 -0.27 -2.57 14.98
C ALA A 146 -0.41 -3.89 15.75
N ALA A 147 -1.27 -4.81 15.29
CA ALA A 147 -1.32 -6.18 15.83
C ALA A 147 -0.08 -7.01 15.48
N HIS A 148 0.83 -6.51 14.62
CA HIS A 148 2.09 -7.15 14.29
C HIS A 148 3.29 -6.23 14.62
N PRO A 149 4.30 -6.71 15.38
CA PRO A 149 5.43 -5.87 15.82
C PRO A 149 6.17 -5.13 14.70
N MET A 150 6.43 -5.82 13.58
CA MET A 150 7.06 -5.22 12.39
C MET A 150 6.37 -3.92 11.94
N TRP A 151 5.03 -3.90 11.93
CA TRP A 151 4.29 -2.74 11.48
C TRP A 151 4.30 -1.61 12.51
N VAL A 152 4.36 -1.91 13.81
CA VAL A 152 4.55 -0.89 14.85
C VAL A 152 5.84 -0.10 14.59
N GLU A 153 6.92 -0.79 14.23
CA GLU A 153 8.20 -0.14 13.88
C GLU A 153 8.13 0.65 12.56
N ILE A 154 7.40 0.14 11.56
CA ILE A 154 7.27 0.80 10.25
C ILE A 154 6.43 2.09 10.35
N ILE A 155 5.29 2.06 11.05
CA ILE A 155 4.30 3.16 11.05
C ILE A 155 4.43 4.12 12.25
N SER A 156 5.47 3.95 13.07
CA SER A 156 5.82 4.86 14.18
C SER A 156 6.86 5.91 13.80
N LYS A 157 7.44 5.80 12.60
CA LYS A 157 8.33 6.80 12.00
C LYS A 157 7.53 7.88 11.29
#